data_AF-A0A1G8XA22-F1
#
_entry.id   AF-A0A1G8XA22-F1
#
_cell.length_a   1.000
_cell.length_b   1.000
_cell.length_c   1.000
_cell.angle_alpha   90.00
_cell.angle_beta   90.00
_cell.angle_gamma   90.00
#
_symmetry.space_group_name_H-M   'P 1'
#
loop_
_entity.id
_entity.type
_entity.pdbx_description
1 polymer ?
#
loop_
_entity_poly.entity_id
_entity_poly.type
_entity_poly.pdbx_seq_one_letter_code
_entity_poly.pdbx_strand_id
1 'polypeptide(L)'
;VVKERLAPPSMRSKSFAEQVEWLNPKIQGWRNYYYTNYSQKRLAKLDWYILQRLTRWYAKKRQRRRWMSSLPEVKYIAKMYGLRTLL
;
A
#
# COMPACT_ATOMS: atom_id res chain seq x y z
N VAL A 1 3.29 -7.24 -9.16
CA VAL A 1 1.97 -7.20 -8.47
C VAL A 1 1.55 -5.81 -7.98
N VAL A 2 1.99 -5.33 -6.80
CA VAL A 2 1.55 -4.00 -6.26
C VAL A 2 1.86 -2.86 -7.23
N LYS A 3 3.01 -2.97 -7.92
CA LYS A 3 3.43 -1.98 -8.93
C LYS A 3 2.43 -1.86 -10.07
N GLU A 4 2.10 -3.00 -10.68
CA GLU A 4 1.20 -3.07 -11.82
C GLU A 4 -0.19 -2.57 -11.46
N ARG A 5 -0.67 -2.85 -10.24
CA ARG A 5 -1.97 -2.35 -9.80
C ARG A 5 -2.01 -0.84 -9.56
N LEU A 6 -0.98 -0.23 -8.98
CA LEU A 6 -1.06 1.17 -8.52
C LEU A 6 -0.42 2.19 -9.48
N ALA A 7 0.43 1.76 -10.41
CA ALA A 7 1.15 2.66 -11.32
C ALA A 7 0.31 3.26 -12.47
N PRO A 8 -0.59 2.50 -13.14
CA PRO A 8 -1.25 2.98 -14.35
C PRO A 8 -2.10 4.24 -14.12
N PRO A 9 -2.20 5.16 -15.10
CA PRO A 9 -3.06 6.35 -15.00
C PRO A 9 -4.53 6.02 -14.75
N SER A 10 -5.04 4.93 -15.36
CA SER A 10 -6.41 4.45 -15.17
C SER A 10 -6.76 4.15 -13.71
N MET A 11 -5.76 3.89 -12.87
CA MET A 11 -5.98 3.55 -11.46
C MET A 11 -6.24 4.77 -10.60
N ARG A 12 -6.07 6.00 -11.12
CA ARG A 12 -6.34 7.24 -10.39
C ARG A 12 -7.84 7.48 -10.18
N SER A 13 -8.71 6.94 -11.03
CA SER A 13 -10.16 7.03 -10.88
C SER A 13 -10.66 6.25 -9.67
N LYS A 14 -9.99 5.13 -9.33
CA LYS A 14 -10.35 4.25 -8.22
C LYS A 14 -10.31 4.95 -6.86
N SER A 15 -11.22 4.59 -5.98
CA SER A 15 -11.29 5.07 -4.60
C SER A 15 -10.16 4.49 -3.75
N PHE A 16 -9.93 5.07 -2.57
CA PHE A 16 -8.96 4.53 -1.62
C PHE A 16 -9.42 3.16 -1.08
N ALA A 17 -10.72 3.03 -0.79
CA ALA A 17 -11.34 1.78 -0.34
C ALA A 17 -11.07 0.62 -1.31
N GLU A 18 -11.34 0.82 -2.61
CA GLU A 18 -11.10 -0.20 -3.64
C GLU A 18 -9.63 -0.64 -3.73
N GLN A 19 -8.68 0.26 -3.42
CA GLN A 19 -7.26 -0.11 -3.39
C GLN A 19 -6.94 -0.97 -2.17
N VAL A 20 -7.47 -0.62 -0.99
CA VAL A 20 -7.27 -1.40 0.23
C VAL A 20 -7.92 -2.78 0.14
N GLU A 21 -9.15 -2.84 -0.37
CA GLU A 21 -9.89 -4.09 -0.58
C GLU A 21 -9.12 -5.05 -1.49
N TRP A 22 -8.50 -4.55 -2.56
CA TRP A 22 -7.67 -5.36 -3.45
C TRP A 22 -6.34 -5.78 -2.80
N LEU A 23 -5.72 -4.91 -1.99
CA LEU A 23 -4.42 -5.17 -1.36
C LEU A 23 -4.51 -6.18 -0.22
N ASN A 24 -5.55 -6.09 0.62
CA ASN A 24 -5.71 -6.88 1.83
C ASN A 24 -5.60 -8.42 1.63
N PRO A 25 -6.30 -9.05 0.67
CA PRO A 25 -6.16 -10.50 0.46
C PRO A 25 -4.76 -10.90 -0.04
N LYS A 26 -4.07 -10.03 -0.78
CA LYS A 26 -2.68 -10.29 -1.23
C LYS A 26 -1.70 -10.19 -0.07
N ILE A 27 -1.85 -9.17 0.77
CA ILE A 27 -1.05 -9.00 1.99
C ILE A 27 -1.27 -10.19 2.93
N GLN A 28 -2.52 -10.61 3.12
CA GLN A 28 -2.81 -11.78 3.94
C GLN A 28 -2.18 -13.05 3.37
N GLY A 29 -2.28 -13.28 2.06
CA GLY A 29 -1.67 -14.44 1.42
C GLY A 29 -0.14 -14.46 1.56
N TRP A 30 0.52 -13.32 1.36
CA TRP A 30 1.97 -13.20 1.54
C TRP A 30 2.38 -13.37 3.00
N ARG A 31 1.62 -12.82 3.94
CA ARG A 31 1.86 -13.05 5.37
C ARG A 31 1.79 -14.54 5.67
N ASN A 32 0.70 -15.20 5.29
CA ASN A 32 0.52 -16.63 5.55
C ASN A 32 1.63 -17.50 4.94
N TYR A 33 2.14 -17.13 3.76
CA TYR A 33 3.16 -17.92 3.05
C TYR A 33 4.60 -17.63 3.51
N TYR A 34 4.94 -16.36 3.74
CA TYR A 34 6.32 -15.94 4.02
C TYR A 34 6.63 -15.72 5.51
N TYR A 35 5.63 -15.83 6.40
CA TYR A 35 5.84 -15.62 7.83
C TYR A 35 6.63 -16.77 8.46
N THR A 36 7.82 -16.44 8.94
CA THR A 36 8.70 -17.29 9.75
C THR A 36 9.32 -16.47 10.88
N ASN A 37 9.89 -17.11 11.90
CA ASN A 37 10.48 -16.45 13.08
C ASN A 37 11.52 -15.37 12.74
N TYR A 38 12.21 -15.49 11.59
CA TYR A 38 13.26 -14.56 11.15
C TYR A 38 12.85 -13.65 9.98
N SER A 39 11.59 -13.74 9.53
CA SER A 39 11.08 -13.02 8.35
C SER A 39 10.78 -11.54 8.60
N GLN A 40 10.69 -11.10 9.87
CA GLN A 40 10.14 -9.81 10.26
C GLN A 40 10.75 -8.61 9.50
N LYS A 41 12.09 -8.53 9.43
CA LYS A 41 12.78 -7.43 8.71
C LYS A 41 12.42 -7.37 7.22
N ARG A 42 12.24 -8.53 6.58
CA ARG A 42 11.87 -8.63 5.16
C ARG A 42 10.40 -8.23 4.96
N LEU A 43 9.51 -8.67 5.85
CA LEU A 43 8.09 -8.31 5.84
C LEU A 43 7.88 -6.81 6.08
N ALA A 44 8.61 -6.20 7.02
CA ALA A 44 8.58 -4.75 7.26
C ALA A 44 8.96 -3.95 6.00
N LYS A 45 9.97 -4.42 5.26
CA LYS A 45 10.42 -3.79 4.01
C LYS A 45 9.35 -3.87 2.92
N LEU A 46 8.59 -4.97 2.87
CA LEU A 46 7.46 -5.14 1.97
C LEU A 46 6.28 -4.24 2.37
N ASP A 47 5.95 -4.13 3.66
CA ASP A 47 4.94 -3.18 4.17
C ASP A 47 5.31 -1.74 3.79
N TRP A 48 6.57 -1.37 3.99
CA TRP A 48 7.08 -0.07 3.59
C TRP A 48 6.97 0.15 2.08
N TYR A 49 7.29 -0.86 1.27
CA TYR A 49 7.13 -0.79 -0.17
C TYR A 49 5.65 -0.58 -0.57
N ILE A 50 4.71 -1.31 0.02
CA ILE A 50 3.27 -1.14 -0.23
C ILE A 50 2.84 0.29 0.11
N LEU A 51 3.21 0.80 1.28
CA LEU A 51 2.87 2.15 1.72
C LEU A 51 3.45 3.22 0.77
N GLN A 52 4.70 3.07 0.34
CA GLN A 52 5.30 3.98 -0.64
C GLN A 52 4.53 3.97 -1.96
N ARG A 53 4.12 2.80 -2.45
CA ARG A 53 3.37 2.67 -3.70
C ARG A 53 1.99 3.32 -3.61
N LEU A 54 1.30 3.09 -2.50
CA LEU A 54 0.01 3.69 -2.22
C LEU A 54 0.12 5.22 -2.11
N THR A 55 1.18 5.70 -1.44
CA THR A 55 1.43 7.14 -1.30
C THR A 55 1.71 7.82 -2.65
N ARG A 56 2.53 7.20 -3.51
CA ARG A 56 2.78 7.71 -4.87
C ARG A 56 1.52 7.74 -5.71
N TRP A 57 0.69 6.70 -5.64
CA TRP A 57 -0.60 6.67 -6.32
C TRP A 57 -1.53 7.79 -5.82
N TYR A 58 -1.65 7.95 -4.51
CA TYR A 58 -2.48 8.98 -3.89
C TYR A 58 -2.06 10.39 -4.25
N ALA A 59 -0.74 10.66 -4.20
CA ALA A 59 -0.18 11.94 -4.62
C ALA A 59 -0.50 12.25 -6.09
N LYS A 60 -0.37 11.26 -6.99
CA LYS A 60 -0.74 11.42 -8.41
C LYS A 60 -2.25 11.63 -8.61
N LYS A 61 -3.10 10.92 -7.87
CA LYS A 61 -4.56 11.12 -7.88
C LYS A 61 -4.94 12.54 -7.50
N ARG A 62 -4.27 13.12 -6.50
CA ARG A 62 -4.44 14.52 -6.06
C ARG A 62 -3.54 15.53 -6.79
N GLN A 63 -2.88 15.13 -7.87
CA GLN A 63 -1.99 15.98 -8.68
C GLN A 63 -0.87 16.67 -7.89
N ARG A 64 -0.40 16.06 -6.80
CA ARG A 64 0.69 16.57 -5.96
C ARG A 64 2.06 16.19 -6.53
N ARG A 65 2.94 17.18 -6.70
CA ARG A 65 4.32 16.98 -7.19
C ARG A 65 5.20 16.20 -6.21
N ARG A 66 5.13 16.53 -4.91
CA ARG A 66 5.92 15.87 -3.85
C ARG A 66 5.10 14.76 -3.22
N TRP A 67 5.42 13.50 -3.51
CA TRP A 67 4.66 12.37 -2.96
C TRP A 67 4.92 12.15 -1.47
N MET A 68 6.15 12.39 -1.00
CA MET A 68 6.53 12.16 0.40
C MET A 68 5.73 13.01 1.39
N SER A 69 5.29 14.21 1.00
CA SER A 69 4.44 15.04 1.88
C SER A 69 3.05 14.44 2.11
N SER A 70 2.62 13.50 1.26
CA SER A 70 1.35 12.80 1.43
C SER A 70 1.48 11.54 2.31
N LEU A 71 2.69 11.18 2.74
CA LEU A 71 2.93 9.93 3.47
C LEU A 71 2.23 9.88 4.84
N PRO A 72 2.27 10.94 5.69
CA PRO A 72 1.55 10.93 6.97
C PRO A 72 0.04 10.77 6.79
N GLU A 73 -0.53 11.53 5.84
CA GLU A 73 -1.94 11.47 5.48
C GLU A 73 -2.33 10.07 4.98
N VAL A 74 -1.55 9.50 4.06
CA VAL A 74 -1.83 8.17 3.50
C VAL A 74 -1.68 7.08 4.55
N LYS A 75 -0.72 7.19 5.48
CA LYS A 75 -0.58 6.25 6.60
C LYS A 75 -1.80 6.28 7.52
N TYR A 76 -2.31 7.48 7.82
CA TYR A 76 -3.53 7.65 8.62
C TYR A 76 -4.76 7.07 7.90
N ILE A 77 -4.98 7.43 6.63
CA ILE A 77 -6.10 6.93 5.83
C ILE A 77 -5.98 5.40 5.66
N ALA A 78 -4.79 4.87 5.39
CA ALA A 78 -4.57 3.42 5.28
C ALA A 78 -5.00 2.67 6.53
N LYS A 79 -4.67 3.21 7.72
CA LYS A 79 -5.11 2.64 9.00
C LYS A 79 -6.63 2.72 9.15
N MET A 80 -7.23 3.86 8.82
CA MET A 80 -8.69 4.07 8.89
C MET A 80 -9.47 3.10 7.99
N TYR A 81 -8.98 2.84 6.78
CA TYR A 81 -9.59 1.90 5.85
C TYR A 81 -9.21 0.42 6.12
N GLY A 82 -8.44 0.13 7.17
CA GLY A 82 -8.09 -1.22 7.56
C GLY A 82 -7.10 -1.93 6.63
N LEU A 83 -6.10 -1.19 6.10
CA LEU A 83 -5.00 -1.81 5.36
C LEU A 83 -4.23 -2.77 6.28
N ARG A 84 -4.18 -4.04 5.88
CA ARG A 84 -3.43 -5.07 6.62
C ARG A 84 -1.92 -4.86 6.47
N THR A 85 -1.17 -5.37 7.44
CA THR A 85 0.29 -5.42 7.44
C THR A 85 0.77 -6.86 7.37
N LEU A 86 2.00 -7.04 6.88
CA LEU A 86 2.67 -8.34 6.86
C LEU A 86 3.26 -8.69 8.23
N LEU A 87 3.61 -7.67 9.02
CA LEU A 87 3.96 -7.78 10.44
C LEU A 87 2.73 -7.80 11.33
#